data_AF-A0A9C8Q5P5-F1
#
_entry.id   AF-A0A9C8Q5P5-F1
#
_cell.length_a   1.000
_cell.length_b   1.000
_cell.length_c   1.000
_cell.angle_alpha   90.00
_cell.angle_beta   90.00
_cell.angle_gamma   90.00
#
_symmetry.space_group_name_H-M   'P 1'
#
loop_
_entity.id
_entity.type
_entity.pdbx_description
1 polymer ?
#
loop_
_entity_poly.entity_id
_entity_poly.type
_entity_poly.pdbx_seq_one_letter_code
_entity_poly.pdbx_strand_id
1 'polypeptide(L)'
;MIHFESHFPLKNTRTHEVCGASAHAFAFALAGQLCSANGRTALWVREAWDGHQINPVGFSSYLDPKHLLIAQAPSHIDVLASTEEALRSGHVALVIAQITQPIGLTEGRRLQLAAQAGNATGLCILPEGMGNNAAQTRWHCAPVFDESNAAEDSTLQSWKLIKNKSGTLSAWTV
;
A
#
# COMPACT_ATOMS: atom_id res chain seq x y z
N MET A 1 21.40 -12.09 -13.87
CA MET A 1 20.55 -10.98 -14.35
C MET A 1 19.88 -10.42 -13.11
N ILE A 2 20.10 -9.15 -12.76
CA ILE A 2 19.60 -8.58 -11.50
C ILE A 2 18.12 -8.25 -11.70
N HIS A 3 17.23 -8.92 -10.98
CA HIS A 3 15.79 -8.69 -11.11
C HIS A 3 15.40 -7.39 -10.39
N PHE A 4 14.51 -6.59 -10.97
CA PHE A 4 14.01 -5.34 -10.36
C PHE A 4 13.49 -5.54 -8.93
N GLU A 5 12.84 -6.69 -8.65
CA GLU A 5 12.37 -7.08 -7.31
C GLU A 5 13.50 -7.24 -6.27
N SER A 6 14.74 -7.47 -6.70
CA SER A 6 15.89 -7.49 -5.78
C SER A 6 16.28 -6.10 -5.29
N HIS A 7 15.87 -5.06 -6.02
CA HIS A 7 16.03 -3.67 -5.62
C HIS A 7 14.73 -3.06 -5.06
N PHE A 8 13.55 -3.51 -5.50
CA PHE A 8 12.27 -3.01 -5.00
C PHE A 8 11.56 -4.07 -4.13
N PRO A 9 11.64 -3.99 -2.79
CA PRO A 9 11.40 -5.12 -1.89
C PRO A 9 9.92 -5.38 -1.55
N LEU A 10 8.99 -4.83 -2.31
CA LEU A 10 7.59 -5.24 -2.22
C LEU A 10 7.48 -6.69 -2.70
N LYS A 11 6.83 -7.53 -1.91
CA LYS A 11 6.73 -8.96 -2.17
C LYS A 11 5.27 -9.34 -2.24
N ASN A 12 4.89 -10.01 -3.33
CA ASN A 12 3.60 -10.66 -3.35
C ASN A 12 3.45 -11.62 -2.16
N THR A 13 2.21 -11.88 -1.73
CA THR A 13 1.89 -12.78 -0.60
C THR A 13 2.31 -12.26 0.78
N ARG A 14 2.65 -10.98 0.88
CA ARG A 14 3.09 -10.32 2.12
C ARG A 14 2.34 -9.02 2.34
N THR A 15 2.29 -8.59 3.60
CA THR A 15 1.79 -7.26 3.96
C THR A 15 2.92 -6.26 4.18
N HIS A 16 2.69 -5.06 3.70
CA HIS A 16 3.59 -3.93 3.72
C HIS A 16 2.91 -2.75 4.39
N GLU A 17 3.71 -1.80 4.83
CA GLU A 17 3.25 -0.59 5.50
C GLU A 17 3.82 0.63 4.78
N VAL A 18 3.05 1.71 4.73
CA VAL A 18 3.52 2.99 4.18
C VAL A 18 2.97 4.14 5.04
N CYS A 19 3.82 5.14 5.26
CA CYS A 19 3.48 6.40 5.92
C CYS A 19 4.06 7.59 5.15
N GLY A 20 3.74 8.80 5.60
CA GLY A 20 4.21 10.06 5.01
C GLY A 20 3.22 10.68 4.02
N ALA A 21 3.49 11.93 3.63
CA ALA A 21 2.58 12.74 2.83
C ALA A 21 2.26 12.15 1.45
N SER A 22 3.17 11.35 0.89
CA SER A 22 2.98 10.70 -0.43
C SER A 22 2.56 9.24 -0.33
N ALA A 23 2.08 8.77 0.84
CA ALA A 23 1.65 7.38 1.03
C ALA A 23 0.54 6.95 0.05
N HIS A 24 -0.40 7.84 -0.25
CA HIS A 24 -1.48 7.57 -1.21
C HIS A 24 -0.94 7.41 -2.65
N ALA A 25 -0.01 8.27 -3.07
CA ALA A 25 0.61 8.16 -4.39
C ALA A 25 1.40 6.85 -4.53
N PHE A 26 2.15 6.45 -3.50
CA PHE A 26 2.79 5.14 -3.44
C PHE A 26 1.78 3.98 -3.58
N ALA A 27 0.65 4.06 -2.87
CA ALA A 27 -0.40 3.05 -2.92
C ALA A 27 -1.04 2.94 -4.31
N PHE A 28 -1.30 4.05 -5.00
CA PHE A 28 -1.82 4.04 -6.36
C PHE A 28 -0.81 3.54 -7.39
N ALA A 29 0.46 3.94 -7.28
CA ALA A 29 1.53 3.41 -8.12
C ALA A 29 1.65 1.88 -7.98
N LEU A 30 1.60 1.38 -6.74
CA LEU A 30 1.60 -0.06 -6.46
C LEU A 30 0.36 -0.76 -7.04
N ALA A 31 -0.82 -0.16 -6.88
CA ALA A 31 -2.06 -0.69 -7.43
C ALA A 31 -1.99 -0.78 -8.96
N GLY A 32 -1.50 0.28 -9.63
CA GLY A 32 -1.27 0.31 -11.07
C GLY A 32 -0.35 -0.80 -11.54
N GLN A 33 0.79 -0.97 -10.87
CA GLN A 33 1.75 -2.03 -11.17
C GLN A 33 1.15 -3.43 -11.03
N LEU A 34 0.47 -3.70 -9.91
CA LEU A 34 -0.04 -5.04 -9.60
C LEU A 34 -1.29 -5.39 -10.42
N CYS A 35 -2.24 -4.46 -10.58
CA CYS A 35 -3.48 -4.71 -11.31
C CYS A 35 -3.23 -4.86 -12.82
N SER A 36 -2.28 -4.10 -13.38
CA SER A 36 -1.91 -4.24 -14.80
C SER A 36 -1.22 -5.58 -15.09
N ALA A 37 -0.44 -6.10 -14.15
CA ALA A 37 0.30 -7.35 -14.34
C ALA A 37 -0.59 -8.61 -14.32
N ASN A 38 -1.74 -8.58 -13.61
CA ASN A 38 -2.58 -9.76 -13.40
C ASN A 38 -4.05 -9.57 -13.80
N GLY A 39 -4.44 -8.37 -14.24
CA GLY A 39 -5.82 -8.03 -14.63
C GLY A 39 -6.82 -8.01 -13.46
N ARG A 40 -6.35 -8.14 -12.21
CA ARG A 40 -7.20 -8.17 -11.01
C ARG A 40 -7.36 -6.78 -10.42
N THR A 41 -8.36 -6.64 -9.57
CA THR A 41 -8.77 -5.39 -8.92
C THR A 41 -8.04 -5.19 -7.60
N ALA A 42 -7.81 -3.92 -7.23
CA ALA A 42 -7.39 -3.52 -5.89
C ALA A 42 -8.60 -3.17 -5.03
N LEU A 43 -8.58 -3.57 -3.76
CA LEU A 43 -9.58 -3.17 -2.77
C LEU A 43 -8.99 -2.16 -1.80
N TRP A 44 -9.61 -0.99 -1.68
CA TRP A 44 -9.30 0.03 -0.68
C TRP A 44 -10.29 -0.05 0.47
N VAL A 45 -9.84 -0.44 1.65
CA VAL A 45 -10.65 -0.53 2.86
C VAL A 45 -10.34 0.68 3.75
N ARG A 46 -11.36 1.41 4.17
CA ARG A 46 -11.23 2.59 5.02
C ARG A 46 -12.37 2.70 6.02
N GLU A 47 -12.18 3.48 7.07
CA GLU A 47 -13.25 3.75 8.03
C GLU A 47 -14.33 4.66 7.42
N ALA A 48 -15.59 4.36 7.68
CA ALA A 48 -16.75 5.06 7.12
C ALA A 48 -16.91 6.49 7.65
N TRP A 49 -16.37 6.79 8.83
CA TRP A 49 -16.42 8.13 9.41
C TRP A 49 -15.49 9.12 8.69
N ASP A 50 -14.46 8.63 8.00
CA ASP A 50 -13.53 9.48 7.26
C ASP A 50 -14.22 10.03 5.99
N GLY A 51 -14.62 11.31 6.06
CA GLY A 51 -15.33 12.00 4.99
C GLY A 51 -14.48 12.33 3.76
N HIS A 52 -13.17 12.13 3.79
CA HIS A 52 -12.33 12.33 2.61
C HIS A 52 -12.73 11.36 1.50
N GLN A 53 -12.76 11.82 0.26
CA GLN A 53 -13.05 10.96 -0.89
C GLN A 53 -11.82 10.86 -1.78
N ILE A 54 -11.57 9.64 -2.27
CA ILE A 54 -10.53 9.44 -3.27
C ILE A 54 -11.09 9.96 -4.60
N ASN A 55 -10.43 10.97 -5.17
CA ASN A 55 -10.78 11.49 -6.48
C ASN A 55 -10.21 10.56 -7.58
N PRO A 56 -11.03 9.93 -8.44
CA PRO A 56 -10.57 9.04 -9.49
C PRO A 56 -9.64 9.70 -10.51
N VAL A 57 -9.82 11.00 -10.77
CA VAL A 57 -8.94 11.76 -11.67
C VAL A 57 -7.53 11.89 -11.10
N GLY A 58 -7.39 11.93 -9.77
CA GLY A 58 -6.10 12.11 -9.10
C GLY A 58 -5.15 10.91 -9.23
N PHE A 59 -5.66 9.72 -9.56
CA PHE A 59 -4.84 8.52 -9.69
C PHE A 59 -4.96 7.82 -11.06
N SER A 60 -5.75 8.37 -12.00
CA SER A 60 -6.03 7.73 -13.28
C SER A 60 -4.81 7.51 -14.17
N SER A 61 -3.72 8.25 -13.95
CA SER A 61 -2.42 8.03 -14.59
C SER A 61 -1.72 6.76 -14.12
N TYR A 62 -2.02 6.29 -12.90
CA TYR A 62 -1.43 5.07 -12.32
C TYR A 62 -2.33 3.86 -12.49
N LEU A 63 -3.64 4.00 -12.29
CA LEU A 63 -4.61 2.91 -12.28
C LEU A 63 -5.91 3.34 -12.95
N ASP A 64 -6.41 2.56 -13.91
CA ASP A 64 -7.75 2.76 -14.45
C ASP A 64 -8.77 2.61 -13.31
N PRO A 65 -9.59 3.65 -13.02
CA PRO A 65 -10.51 3.66 -11.88
C PRO A 65 -11.45 2.46 -11.79
N LYS A 66 -11.74 1.76 -12.89
CA LYS A 66 -12.57 0.53 -12.86
C LYS A 66 -11.93 -0.62 -12.07
N HIS A 67 -10.61 -0.58 -11.87
CA HIS A 67 -9.85 -1.59 -11.11
C HIS A 67 -9.66 -1.24 -9.64
N LEU A 68 -10.36 -0.21 -9.13
CA LEU A 68 -10.38 0.12 -7.70
C LEU A 68 -11.78 -0.07 -7.13
N LEU A 69 -11.89 -0.95 -6.13
CA LEU A 69 -13.07 -1.04 -5.27
C LEU A 69 -12.78 -0.32 -3.96
N ILE A 70 -13.77 0.37 -3.40
CA ILE A 70 -13.67 1.03 -2.10
C ILE A 70 -14.69 0.41 -1.16
N ALA A 71 -14.21 -0.14 -0.04
CA ALA A 71 -15.03 -0.64 1.06
C ALA A 71 -14.93 0.33 2.25
N GLN A 72 -16.09 0.70 2.79
CA GLN A 72 -16.20 1.53 3.98
C GLN A 72 -16.65 0.66 5.15
N ALA A 73 -15.83 0.60 6.20
CA ALA A 73 -16.09 -0.21 7.38
C ALA A 73 -16.37 0.71 8.59
N PRO A 74 -17.27 0.33 9.51
CA PRO A 74 -17.72 1.24 10.57
C PRO A 74 -16.68 1.49 11.67
N SER A 75 -15.68 0.62 11.82
CA SER A 75 -14.62 0.76 12.82
C SER A 75 -13.26 0.23 12.36
N HIS A 76 -12.19 0.58 13.10
CA HIS A 76 -10.85 0.06 12.90
C HIS A 76 -10.79 -1.48 12.89
N ILE A 77 -11.53 -2.15 13.78
CA ILE A 77 -11.57 -3.61 13.84
C ILE A 77 -12.22 -4.17 12.57
N ASP A 78 -13.28 -3.53 12.08
CA ASP A 78 -13.96 -3.93 10.85
C ASP A 78 -13.09 -3.69 9.60
N VAL A 79 -12.26 -2.64 9.60
CA VAL A 79 -11.25 -2.43 8.55
C VAL A 79 -10.26 -3.59 8.53
N LEU A 80 -9.71 -3.97 9.70
CA LEU A 80 -8.76 -5.08 9.80
C LEU A 80 -9.41 -6.42 9.39
N ALA A 81 -10.63 -6.69 9.86
CA ALA A 81 -11.36 -7.91 9.52
C ALA A 81 -11.67 -7.98 8.01
N SER A 82 -12.16 -6.90 7.41
CA SER A 82 -12.43 -6.83 5.97
C SER A 82 -11.16 -6.97 5.14
N THR A 83 -10.05 -6.38 5.61
CA THR A 83 -8.73 -6.51 4.98
C THR A 83 -8.27 -7.97 4.99
N GLU A 84 -8.42 -8.65 6.12
CA GLU A 84 -8.04 -10.06 6.28
C GLU A 84 -8.84 -10.97 5.33
N GLU A 85 -10.17 -10.83 5.28
CA GLU A 85 -11.01 -11.64 4.40
C GLU A 85 -10.72 -11.36 2.92
N ALA A 86 -10.56 -10.09 2.55
CA ALA A 86 -10.20 -9.71 1.18
C ALA A 86 -8.85 -10.30 0.76
N LEU A 87 -7.84 -10.24 1.64
CA LEU A 87 -6.52 -10.82 1.39
C LEU A 87 -6.60 -12.34 1.22
N ARG A 88 -7.45 -13.03 1.99
CA ARG A 88 -7.62 -14.48 1.93
C ARG A 88 -8.46 -14.94 0.72
N SER A 89 -9.25 -14.04 0.12
CA SER A 89 -10.25 -14.38 -0.89
C SER A 89 -9.71 -15.04 -2.16
N GLY A 90 -8.45 -14.79 -2.54
CA GLY A 90 -7.88 -15.25 -3.81
C GLY A 90 -8.26 -14.43 -5.05
N HIS A 91 -9.08 -13.38 -4.90
CA HIS A 91 -9.69 -12.66 -6.02
C HIS A 91 -9.09 -11.26 -6.29
N VAL A 92 -8.40 -10.67 -5.31
CA VAL A 92 -7.81 -9.32 -5.42
C VAL A 92 -6.29 -9.41 -5.60
N ALA A 93 -5.71 -8.45 -6.33
CA ALA A 93 -4.25 -8.32 -6.44
C ALA A 93 -3.64 -7.71 -5.18
N LEU A 94 -4.34 -6.70 -4.66
CA LEU A 94 -3.86 -5.80 -3.63
C LEU A 94 -5.04 -5.41 -2.73
N VAL A 95 -4.82 -5.44 -1.42
CA VAL A 95 -5.71 -4.81 -0.45
C VAL A 95 -4.97 -3.66 0.22
N ILE A 96 -5.51 -2.46 0.09
CA ILE A 96 -5.01 -1.23 0.71
C ILE A 96 -5.90 -0.95 1.92
N ALA A 97 -5.33 -0.99 3.11
CA ALA A 97 -6.04 -0.67 4.34
C ALA A 97 -5.60 0.71 4.84
N GLN A 98 -6.53 1.66 4.91
CA GLN A 98 -6.29 2.96 5.54
C GLN A 98 -6.57 2.83 7.04
N ILE A 99 -5.50 2.92 7.83
CA ILE A 99 -5.49 2.58 9.24
C ILE A 99 -5.18 3.83 10.06
N THR A 100 -6.04 4.14 11.02
CA THR A 100 -5.97 5.35 11.87
C THR A 100 -5.43 5.05 13.28
N GLN A 101 -5.33 3.76 13.65
CA GLN A 101 -4.89 3.29 14.96
C GLN A 101 -3.74 2.28 14.83
N PRO A 102 -2.87 2.14 15.83
CA PRO A 102 -1.80 1.15 15.78
C PRO A 102 -2.31 -0.28 15.58
N ILE A 103 -1.64 -1.03 14.69
CA ILE A 103 -1.96 -2.44 14.46
C ILE A 103 -1.16 -3.29 15.45
N GLY A 104 -1.81 -4.10 16.28
CA GLY A 104 -1.11 -5.03 17.17
C GLY A 104 -0.35 -6.14 16.42
N LEU A 105 0.55 -6.83 17.12
CA LEU A 105 1.40 -7.87 16.51
C LEU A 105 0.56 -9.08 16.03
N THR A 106 -0.49 -9.43 16.77
CA THR A 106 -1.39 -10.54 16.44
C THR A 106 -2.16 -10.25 15.17
N GLU A 107 -2.76 -9.06 15.07
CA GLU A 107 -3.48 -8.55 13.92
C GLU A 107 -2.55 -8.50 12.70
N GLY A 108 -1.37 -7.91 12.84
CA GLY A 108 -0.36 -7.88 11.78
C GLY A 108 0.05 -9.27 11.29
N ARG A 109 0.17 -10.26 12.18
CA ARG A 109 0.49 -11.64 11.82
C ARG A 109 -0.66 -12.31 11.08
N ARG A 110 -1.91 -12.08 11.49
CA ARG A 110 -3.09 -12.58 10.78
C ARG A 110 -3.17 -12.04 9.36
N LEU A 111 -2.91 -10.75 9.17
CA LEU A 111 -2.86 -10.12 7.84
C LEU A 111 -1.77 -10.76 6.95
N GLN A 112 -0.58 -11.04 7.48
CA GLN A 112 0.48 -11.75 6.73
C GLN A 112 0.05 -13.15 6.29
N LEU A 113 -0.61 -13.91 7.18
CA LEU A 113 -1.11 -15.24 6.85
C LEU A 113 -2.24 -15.20 5.82
N ALA A 114 -3.14 -14.21 5.90
CA ALA A 114 -4.20 -14.02 4.92
C ALA A 114 -3.65 -13.67 3.54
N ALA A 115 -2.70 -12.73 3.47
CA ALA A 115 -2.01 -12.36 2.22
C ALA A 115 -1.34 -13.58 1.57
N GLN A 116 -0.73 -14.45 2.38
CA GLN A 116 -0.15 -15.70 1.90
C GLN A 116 -1.20 -16.68 1.39
N ALA A 117 -2.29 -16.87 2.13
CA ALA A 117 -3.35 -17.83 1.78
C ALA A 117 -4.06 -17.46 0.47
N GLY A 118 -4.38 -16.18 0.26
CA GLY A 118 -5.05 -15.72 -0.96
C GLY A 118 -4.11 -15.29 -2.09
N ASN A 119 -2.80 -15.48 -1.94
CA ASN A 119 -1.80 -15.06 -2.94
C ASN A 119 -1.95 -13.58 -3.36
N ALA A 120 -2.15 -12.70 -2.37
CA ALA A 120 -2.40 -11.28 -2.55
C ALA A 120 -1.37 -10.43 -1.81
N THR A 121 -1.23 -9.17 -2.21
CA THR A 121 -0.41 -8.19 -1.49
C THR A 121 -1.27 -7.37 -0.56
N GLY A 122 -0.80 -7.12 0.67
CA GLY A 122 -1.44 -6.16 1.58
C GLY A 122 -0.61 -4.90 1.71
N LEU A 123 -1.24 -3.73 1.73
CA LEU A 123 -0.60 -2.46 2.02
C LEU A 123 -1.41 -1.72 3.09
N CYS A 124 -0.83 -1.47 4.25
CA CYS A 124 -1.44 -0.61 5.26
C CYS A 124 -0.89 0.80 5.10
N ILE A 125 -1.76 1.78 4.90
CA ILE A 125 -1.45 3.20 5.05
C ILE A 125 -1.72 3.56 6.50
N LEU A 126 -0.71 4.02 7.23
CA LEU A 126 -0.84 4.37 8.65
C LEU A 126 -0.05 5.63 9.00
N PRO A 127 -0.42 6.32 10.09
CA PRO A 127 0.39 7.37 10.66
C PRO A 127 1.80 6.89 11.01
N GLU A 128 2.77 7.78 10.92
CA GLU A 128 4.15 7.46 11.27
C GLU A 128 4.25 6.95 12.72
N GLY A 129 5.07 5.92 12.94
CA GLY A 129 5.24 5.31 14.26
C GLY A 129 4.17 4.29 14.67
N MET A 130 3.07 4.14 13.94
CA MET A 130 1.97 3.23 14.31
C MET A 130 2.08 1.80 13.73
N GLY A 131 3.18 1.50 13.03
CA GLY A 131 3.35 0.21 12.37
C GLY A 131 3.87 -0.87 13.30
N ASN A 132 3.73 -2.15 12.92
CA ASN A 132 4.16 -3.28 13.75
C ASN A 132 5.31 -4.10 13.14
N ASN A 133 5.81 -5.06 13.92
CA ASN A 133 6.90 -5.92 13.48
C ASN A 133 6.47 -7.11 12.60
N ALA A 134 5.17 -7.33 12.39
CA ALA A 134 4.68 -8.35 11.47
C ALA A 134 4.88 -7.94 10.00
N ALA A 135 4.80 -6.65 9.66
CA ALA A 135 4.99 -6.15 8.30
C ALA A 135 6.32 -6.58 7.66
N GLN A 136 6.27 -6.94 6.39
CA GLN A 136 7.42 -7.38 5.59
C GLN A 136 8.35 -6.21 5.28
N THR A 137 7.77 -5.09 4.85
CA THR A 137 8.47 -3.82 4.72
C THR A 137 7.62 -2.67 5.23
N ARG A 138 8.29 -1.56 5.57
CA ARG A 138 7.65 -0.27 5.86
C ARG A 138 8.34 0.82 5.08
N TRP A 139 7.54 1.70 4.51
CA TRP A 139 7.98 2.80 3.67
C TRP A 139 7.59 4.14 4.27
N HIS A 140 8.44 5.14 4.10
CA HIS A 140 8.12 6.55 4.31
C HIS A 140 8.21 7.26 2.97
N CYS A 141 7.10 7.82 2.51
CA CYS A 141 6.99 8.48 1.21
C CYS A 141 6.67 9.96 1.40
N ALA A 142 7.47 10.83 0.77
CA ALA A 142 7.30 12.28 0.85
C ALA A 142 7.51 12.94 -0.52
N PRO A 143 6.89 14.09 -0.79
CA PRO A 143 7.18 14.85 -2.01
C PRO A 143 8.61 15.42 -1.93
N VAL A 144 9.21 15.60 -3.10
CA VAL A 144 10.48 16.29 -3.28
C VAL A 144 10.21 17.55 -4.08
N PHE A 145 10.65 18.68 -3.57
CA PHE A 145 10.60 19.93 -4.31
C PHE A 145 11.66 19.91 -5.42
N ASP A 146 11.24 20.16 -6.65
CA ASP A 146 12.13 20.28 -7.81
C ASP A 146 12.12 21.73 -8.29
N GLU A 147 13.14 22.51 -7.90
CA GLU A 147 13.29 23.91 -8.32
C GLU A 147 13.40 24.07 -9.83
N SER A 148 13.95 23.05 -10.51
CA SER A 148 14.23 23.11 -11.94
C SER A 148 13.01 22.78 -12.80
N ASN A 149 11.92 22.25 -12.21
CA ASN A 149 10.79 21.65 -12.91
C ASN A 149 11.22 20.68 -14.02
N ALA A 150 12.30 19.92 -13.78
CA ALA A 150 12.79 18.94 -14.75
C ALA A 150 11.83 17.75 -14.88
N ALA A 151 11.07 17.45 -13.81
CA ALA A 151 9.93 16.55 -13.90
C ALA A 151 8.74 17.26 -14.55
N GLU A 152 8.67 17.22 -15.88
CA GLU A 152 7.69 17.98 -16.69
C GLU A 152 6.20 17.61 -16.41
N ASP A 153 5.91 16.45 -15.80
CA ASP A 153 4.54 15.91 -15.72
C ASP A 153 4.10 15.29 -14.37
N SER A 154 4.99 15.14 -13.37
CA SER A 154 4.66 14.48 -12.10
C SER A 154 5.42 15.06 -10.90
N THR A 155 4.76 15.12 -9.73
CA THR A 155 5.42 15.53 -8.47
C THR A 155 6.49 14.50 -8.12
N LEU A 156 7.76 14.93 -8.14
CA LEU A 156 8.90 14.13 -7.73
C LEU A 156 8.71 13.63 -6.29
N GLN A 157 9.02 12.36 -6.01
CA GLN A 157 8.78 11.75 -4.70
C GLN A 157 10.02 11.05 -4.17
N SER A 158 10.23 11.14 -2.85
CA SER A 158 11.20 10.33 -2.13
C SER A 158 10.50 9.17 -1.46
N TRP A 159 10.84 7.96 -1.89
CA TRP A 159 10.36 6.72 -1.28
C TRP A 159 11.50 6.11 -0.48
N LYS A 160 11.35 6.01 0.84
CA LYS A 160 12.37 5.48 1.74
C LYS A 160 11.86 4.19 2.37
N LEU A 161 12.59 3.11 2.19
CA LEU A 161 12.37 1.87 2.91
C LEU A 161 12.94 2.01 4.32
N ILE A 162 12.08 2.08 5.32
CA ILE A 162 12.44 2.29 6.74
C ILE A 162 12.35 1.00 7.57
N LYS A 163 11.83 -0.08 6.99
CA LYS A 163 11.86 -1.44 7.56
C LYS A 163 11.94 -2.45 6.43
N ASN A 164 12.78 -3.47 6.58
CA ASN A 164 12.87 -4.59 5.65
C ASN A 164 13.23 -5.88 6.41
N LYS A 165 12.43 -6.94 6.29
CA LYS A 165 12.73 -8.25 6.90
C LYS A 165 13.76 -9.09 6.14
N SER A 166 14.02 -8.77 4.87
CA SER A 166 14.82 -9.62 3.98
C SER A 166 16.06 -8.95 3.42
N GLY A 167 16.45 -7.77 3.91
CA GLY A 167 17.59 -7.06 3.35
C GLY A 167 17.78 -5.66 3.90
N THR A 168 18.59 -4.88 3.19
CA THR A 168 19.01 -3.54 3.56
C THR A 168 17.90 -2.51 3.35
N LEU A 169 18.01 -1.39 4.05
CA LEU A 169 17.22 -0.19 3.83
C LEU A 169 17.78 0.60 2.64
N SER A 170 16.91 1.26 1.90
CA SER A 170 17.28 2.02 0.71
C SER A 170 16.26 3.11 0.44
N ALA A 171 16.63 4.06 -0.40
CA ALA A 171 15.80 5.19 -0.78
C ALA A 171 15.87 5.42 -2.27
N TRP A 172 14.77 5.89 -2.84
CA TRP A 172 14.63 6.24 -4.24
C TRP A 172 14.01 7.63 -4.37
N THR A 173 14.40 8.33 -5.42
CA THR A 173 13.71 9.50 -5.92
C THR A 173 13.03 9.07 -7.22
N VAL A 174 11.71 9.17 -7.29
CA VAL A 174 10.85 8.70 -8.40
C VAL A 174 9.95 9.79 -8.94
#